data_AF-A0A2E4AMK8-F1
#
_entry.id   AF-A0A2E4AMK8-F1
#
_cell.length_a   1.000
_cell.length_b   1.000
_cell.length_c   1.000
_cell.angle_alpha   90.00
_cell.angle_beta   90.00
_cell.angle_gamma   90.00
#
_symmetry.space_group_name_H-M   'P 1'
#
loop_
_entity.id
_entity.type
_entity.pdbx_description
1 polymer ?
#
loop_
_entity_poly.entity_id
_entity_poly.type
_entity_poly.pdbx_seq_one_letter_code
_entity_poly.pdbx_strand_id
1 'polypeptide(L)'
;RPGLRKQLGTVEHAERCLETAGLPKGFALAVDDPDWDAVIEEETELALSRTGRDVGTPIISFQPPSGLSFFGPVISRVPSDEEAVPLWNAVIELASFPGFAEMKRSLREAPQINVLGTLEADPVMEDWEAGSRKAHKPKT
;
A
#
# COMPACT_ATOMS: atom_id res chain seq x y z
N ARG A 1 -7.16 -0.02 17.83
CA ARG A 1 -8.39 0.39 18.56
C ARG A 1 -9.50 -0.63 18.30
N PRO A 2 -10.11 -1.25 19.33
CA PRO A 2 -11.23 -2.18 19.14
C PRO A 2 -12.35 -1.52 18.33
N GLY A 3 -12.88 -2.21 17.32
CA GLY A 3 -14.00 -1.72 16.51
C GLY A 3 -13.64 -0.78 15.34
N LEU A 4 -12.39 -0.31 15.22
CA LEU A 4 -11.99 0.62 14.15
C LEU A 4 -12.34 0.08 12.75
N ARG A 5 -12.05 -1.20 12.48
CA ARG A 5 -12.37 -1.84 11.20
C ARG A 5 -13.87 -1.84 10.85
N LYS A 6 -14.77 -1.84 11.84
CA LYS A 6 -16.23 -1.80 11.61
C LYS A 6 -16.72 -0.39 11.23
N GLN A 7 -15.89 0.63 11.47
CA GLN A 7 -16.21 2.03 11.22
C GLN A 7 -15.51 2.58 9.97
N LEU A 8 -14.58 1.82 9.36
CA LEU A 8 -13.93 2.19 8.11
C LEU A 8 -14.73 1.65 6.94
N GLY A 9 -14.73 2.37 5.81
CA GLY A 9 -15.40 1.93 4.58
C GLY A 9 -16.92 1.98 4.62
N THR A 10 -17.52 2.72 5.55
CA THR A 10 -18.96 3.02 5.55
C THR A 10 -19.24 4.36 4.86
N VAL A 11 -20.49 4.58 4.40
CA VAL A 11 -20.94 5.88 3.88
C VAL A 11 -20.64 7.01 4.88
N GLU A 12 -20.99 6.84 6.15
CA GLU A 12 -20.73 7.82 7.22
C GLU A 12 -19.22 8.13 7.38
N HIS A 13 -18.36 7.13 7.23
CA HIS A 13 -16.91 7.34 7.25
C HIS A 13 -16.45 8.14 6.03
N ALA A 14 -16.92 7.78 4.83
CA ALA A 14 -16.61 8.49 3.60
C ALA A 14 -17.09 9.95 3.64
N GLU A 15 -18.29 10.23 4.17
CA GLU A 15 -18.79 11.60 4.36
C GLU A 15 -17.84 12.46 5.22
N ARG A 16 -17.31 11.90 6.32
CA ARG A 16 -16.33 12.60 7.16
C ARG A 16 -15.00 12.84 6.44
N CYS A 17 -14.54 11.87 5.65
CA CYS A 17 -13.34 12.02 4.82
C CYS A 17 -13.54 13.11 3.76
N LEU A 18 -14.68 13.12 3.07
CA LEU A 18 -15.04 14.10 2.06
C LEU A 18 -15.15 15.50 2.67
N GLU A 19 -15.79 15.65 3.83
CA GLU A 19 -15.86 16.91 4.56
C GLU A 19 -14.47 17.44 4.96
N THR A 20 -13.60 16.55 5.46
CA THR A 20 -12.21 16.89 5.80
C THR A 20 -11.44 17.37 4.56
N ALA A 21 -11.72 16.79 3.39
CA ALA A 21 -11.12 17.18 2.12
C ALA A 21 -11.80 18.40 1.45
N GLY A 22 -12.90 18.93 2.01
CA GLY A 22 -13.68 20.01 1.41
C GLY A 22 -14.48 19.61 0.17
N LEU A 23 -14.81 18.33 0.03
CA LEU A 23 -15.53 17.76 -1.11
C LEU A 23 -17.03 17.53 -0.81
N PRO A 24 -17.90 17.49 -1.84
CA PRO A 24 -19.33 17.20 -1.65
C PRO A 24 -19.57 15.83 -1.01
N LYS A 25 -20.33 15.79 0.09
CA LYS A 25 -20.70 14.55 0.81
C LYS A 25 -21.49 13.56 -0.03
N GLY A 26 -22.19 14.02 -1.07
CA GLY A 26 -22.95 13.15 -1.97
C GLY A 26 -22.12 12.04 -2.65
N PHE A 27 -20.81 12.24 -2.82
CA PHE A 27 -19.91 11.20 -3.33
C PHE A 27 -19.78 9.99 -2.38
N ALA A 28 -20.15 10.11 -1.10
CA ALA A 28 -20.12 8.99 -0.15
C ALA A 28 -21.08 7.86 -0.53
N LEU A 29 -22.12 8.14 -1.33
CA LEU A 29 -23.03 7.11 -1.83
C LEU A 29 -22.33 6.10 -2.73
N ALA A 30 -21.19 6.45 -3.33
CA ALA A 30 -20.40 5.55 -4.16
C ALA A 30 -19.81 4.36 -3.38
N VAL A 31 -19.80 4.40 -2.04
CA VAL A 31 -19.28 3.31 -1.19
C VAL A 31 -20.04 1.99 -1.41
N ASP A 32 -21.36 2.06 -1.61
CA ASP A 32 -22.23 0.90 -1.81
C ASP A 32 -22.76 0.82 -3.25
N ASP A 33 -22.14 1.57 -4.18
CA ASP A 33 -22.55 1.65 -5.58
C ASP A 33 -21.76 0.66 -6.44
N PRO A 34 -22.39 -0.45 -6.90
CA PRO A 34 -21.71 -1.48 -7.67
C PRO A 34 -21.33 -1.03 -9.09
N ASP A 35 -21.81 0.13 -9.56
CA ASP A 35 -21.45 0.64 -10.89
C ASP A 35 -19.94 0.93 -11.01
N TRP A 36 -19.23 1.04 -9.88
CA TRP A 36 -17.77 1.23 -9.83
C TRP A 36 -16.96 -0.07 -9.78
N ASP A 37 -17.60 -1.22 -9.52
CA ASP A 37 -16.88 -2.49 -9.33
C ASP A 37 -16.07 -2.86 -10.57
N ALA A 38 -16.67 -2.71 -11.77
CA ALA A 38 -16.03 -3.08 -13.02
C ALA A 38 -14.71 -2.30 -13.27
N VAL A 39 -14.69 -0.99 -12.99
CA VAL A 39 -13.47 -0.18 -13.18
C VAL A 39 -12.43 -0.45 -12.09
N ILE A 40 -12.86 -0.74 -10.85
CA ILE A 40 -11.95 -1.11 -9.76
C ILE A 40 -11.27 -2.46 -10.06
N GLU A 41 -12.02 -3.43 -10.59
CA GLU A 41 -11.50 -4.72 -11.03
C GLU A 41 -10.51 -4.56 -12.20
N GLU A 42 -10.84 -3.74 -13.20
CA GLU A 42 -9.96 -3.48 -14.35
C GLU A 42 -8.64 -2.83 -13.92
N GLU A 43 -8.67 -1.81 -13.06
CA GLU A 43 -7.47 -1.15 -12.52
C GLU A 43 -6.63 -2.11 -11.68
N THR A 44 -7.27 -2.97 -10.90
CA THR A 44 -6.59 -4.02 -10.13
C THR A 44 -5.90 -5.02 -11.07
N GLU A 45 -6.56 -5.44 -12.14
CA GLU A 45 -5.94 -6.34 -13.11
C GLU A 45 -4.84 -5.68 -13.94
N LEU A 46 -4.95 -4.39 -14.22
CA LEU A 46 -3.86 -3.63 -14.83
C LEU A 46 -2.62 -3.65 -13.93
N ALA A 47 -2.79 -3.44 -12.62
CA ALA A 47 -1.67 -3.48 -11.68
C ALA A 47 -1.03 -4.89 -11.63
N LEU A 48 -1.85 -5.94 -11.47
CA LEU A 48 -1.37 -7.33 -11.37
C LEU A 48 -0.74 -7.85 -12.68
N SER A 49 -1.30 -7.50 -13.83
CA SER A 49 -0.75 -7.91 -15.13
C SER A 49 0.63 -7.29 -15.41
N ARG A 50 0.92 -6.12 -14.83
CA ARG A 50 2.20 -5.43 -14.98
C ARG A 50 3.28 -5.90 -13.99
N THR A 51 2.90 -6.42 -12.83
CA THR A 51 3.85 -6.92 -11.81
C THR A 51 4.00 -8.44 -11.78
N GLY A 52 3.01 -9.18 -12.28
CA GLY A 52 2.77 -10.58 -11.94
C GLY A 52 1.79 -10.72 -10.76
N ARG A 53 1.14 -11.89 -10.64
CA ARG A 53 0.06 -12.13 -9.65
C ARG A 53 0.53 -12.56 -8.27
N ASP A 54 1.79 -12.98 -8.12
CA ASP A 54 2.34 -13.46 -6.85
C ASP A 54 2.91 -12.31 -5.99
N VAL A 55 2.17 -11.21 -5.90
CA VAL A 55 2.55 -10.01 -5.16
C VAL A 55 1.40 -9.47 -4.32
N GLY A 56 1.73 -8.68 -3.31
CA GLY A 56 0.77 -7.96 -2.50
C GLY A 56 0.79 -6.47 -2.79
N THR A 57 0.32 -5.68 -1.83
CA THR A 57 0.44 -4.21 -1.84
C THR A 57 1.67 -3.76 -1.02
N PRO A 58 2.34 -2.67 -1.42
CA PRO A 58 2.03 -1.75 -2.52
C PRO A 58 2.55 -2.19 -3.90
N ILE A 59 1.87 -1.75 -4.97
CA ILE A 59 2.34 -1.82 -6.36
C ILE A 59 2.55 -0.40 -6.88
N ILE A 60 3.68 -0.14 -7.55
CA ILE A 60 3.96 1.15 -8.20
C ILE A 60 4.41 0.91 -9.63
N SER A 61 3.83 1.68 -10.56
CA SER A 61 4.24 1.75 -11.97
C SER A 61 5.18 2.92 -12.18
N PHE A 62 6.35 2.65 -12.75
CA PHE A 62 7.36 3.67 -13.08
C PHE A 62 7.26 4.01 -14.56
N GLN A 63 7.37 5.31 -14.89
CA GLN A 63 7.34 5.82 -16.27
C GLN A 63 6.18 5.23 -17.13
N PRO A 64 4.92 5.25 -16.66
CA PRO A 64 3.80 4.74 -17.45
C PRO A 64 3.64 5.53 -18.76
N PRO A 65 3.20 4.89 -19.87
CA PRO A 65 2.74 3.50 -19.93
C PRO A 65 3.84 2.45 -20.16
N SER A 66 5.04 2.87 -20.57
CA SER A 66 6.09 2.00 -21.12
C SER A 66 7.11 1.45 -20.11
N GLY A 67 7.18 1.99 -18.89
CA GLY A 67 8.11 1.52 -17.87
C GLY A 67 7.60 0.32 -17.07
N LEU A 68 8.42 -0.14 -16.13
CA LEU A 68 8.17 -1.33 -15.32
C LEU A 68 7.26 -1.03 -14.12
N SER A 69 6.59 -2.06 -13.62
CA SER A 69 5.84 -2.00 -12.36
C SER A 69 6.44 -2.98 -11.36
N PHE A 70 6.51 -2.58 -10.10
CA PHE A 70 7.12 -3.37 -9.04
C PHE A 70 6.19 -3.50 -7.84
N PHE A 71 6.32 -4.64 -7.16
CA PHE A 71 5.93 -4.76 -5.77
C PHE A 71 6.91 -3.98 -4.89
N GLY A 72 6.41 -2.99 -4.15
CA GLY A 72 7.22 -2.09 -3.34
C GLY A 72 7.42 -0.69 -3.96
N PRO A 73 8.32 0.12 -3.37
CA PRO A 73 9.15 -0.20 -2.20
C PRO A 73 8.28 -0.41 -0.96
N VAL A 74 8.56 -1.50 -0.22
CA VAL A 74 7.84 -1.76 1.04
C VAL A 74 8.58 -1.07 2.18
N ILE A 75 8.01 0.02 2.68
CA ILE A 75 8.54 0.80 3.80
C ILE A 75 7.61 0.68 5.02
N SER A 76 8.21 0.56 6.20
CA SER A 76 7.43 0.44 7.45
C SER A 76 7.07 1.79 8.05
N ARG A 77 7.70 2.89 7.65
CA ARG A 77 7.42 4.25 8.13
C ARG A 77 7.65 5.28 7.04
N VAL A 78 7.07 6.46 7.21
CA VAL A 78 7.30 7.61 6.34
C VAL A 78 8.74 8.10 6.55
N PRO A 79 9.57 8.24 5.49
CA PRO A 79 10.91 8.84 5.61
C PRO A 79 10.81 10.31 6.02
N SER A 80 11.85 10.85 6.65
CA SER A 80 11.92 12.30 6.89
C SER A 80 12.02 13.08 5.57
N ASP A 81 11.78 14.39 5.61
CA ASP A 81 11.89 15.25 4.41
C ASP A 81 13.29 15.16 3.78
N GLU A 82 14.34 15.04 4.59
CA GLU A 82 15.72 14.88 4.15
C GLU A 82 16.00 13.50 3.53
N GLU A 83 15.32 12.46 3.99
CA GLU A 83 15.49 11.07 3.52
C GLU A 83 14.65 10.76 2.28
N ALA A 84 13.49 11.41 2.14
CA ALA A 84 12.47 11.06 1.16
C ALA A 84 12.98 11.15 -0.29
N VAL A 85 13.61 12.27 -0.65
CA VAL A 85 14.09 12.50 -2.03
C VAL A 85 15.27 11.58 -2.38
N PRO A 86 16.32 11.42 -1.55
CA PRO A 86 17.38 10.46 -1.80
C PRO A 86 16.87 9.02 -1.97
N LEU A 87 15.95 8.58 -1.09
CA LEU A 87 15.37 7.24 -1.18
C LEU A 87 14.60 7.06 -2.50
N TRP A 88 13.76 8.02 -2.87
CA TRP A 88 12.99 7.96 -4.12
C TRP A 88 13.88 7.92 -5.37
N ASN A 89 14.95 8.71 -5.39
CA ASN A 89 15.92 8.68 -6.50
C ASN A 89 16.58 7.31 -6.64
N ALA A 90 16.97 6.66 -5.54
CA ALA A 90 17.52 5.31 -5.58
C ALA A 90 16.51 4.27 -6.09
N VAL A 91 15.24 4.40 -5.70
CA VAL A 91 14.15 3.54 -6.19
C VAL A 91 13.93 3.71 -7.69
N ILE A 92 13.90 4.95 -8.20
CA ILE A 92 13.79 5.22 -9.64
C ILE A 92 14.98 4.62 -10.40
N GLU A 93 16.19 4.79 -9.90
CA GLU A 93 17.40 4.26 -10.55
C GLU A 93 17.30 2.74 -10.71
N LEU A 94 16.96 2.02 -9.63
CA LEU A 94 16.73 0.57 -9.68
C LEU A 94 15.61 0.20 -10.66
N ALA A 95 14.48 0.90 -10.62
CA ALA A 95 13.33 0.65 -11.47
C ALA A 95 13.60 0.94 -12.96
N SER A 96 14.58 1.81 -13.26
CA SER A 96 14.98 2.15 -14.63
C SER A 96 15.85 1.08 -15.29
N PHE A 97 16.48 0.19 -14.51
CA PHE A 97 17.31 -0.89 -15.04
C PHE A 97 16.44 -2.09 -15.44
N PRO A 98 16.34 -2.45 -16.74
CA PRO A 98 15.37 -3.46 -17.20
C PRO A 98 15.57 -4.86 -16.63
N GLY A 99 16.77 -5.18 -16.15
CA GLY A 99 17.10 -6.48 -15.56
C GLY A 99 16.89 -6.56 -14.04
N PHE A 100 16.53 -5.45 -13.38
CA PHE A 100 16.25 -5.47 -11.94
C PHE A 100 14.87 -6.09 -11.70
N ALA A 101 14.82 -7.13 -10.88
CA ALA A 101 13.57 -7.84 -10.60
C ALA A 101 13.18 -7.77 -9.11
N GLU A 102 14.13 -7.94 -8.18
CA GLU A 102 13.82 -7.96 -6.75
C GLU A 102 15.01 -7.60 -5.87
N MET A 103 14.75 -6.83 -4.82
CA MET A 103 15.58 -6.72 -3.63
C MET A 103 14.67 -6.87 -2.40
N LYS A 104 14.90 -7.91 -1.58
CA LYS A 104 14.00 -8.25 -0.49
C LYS A 104 14.73 -8.54 0.82
N ARG A 105 14.13 -8.05 1.90
CA ARG A 105 14.46 -8.39 3.28
C ARG A 105 13.19 -8.76 4.02
N SER A 106 13.11 -10.00 4.53
CA SER A 106 11.90 -10.51 5.22
C SER A 106 11.79 -10.00 6.65
N LEU A 107 12.92 -9.82 7.33
CA LEU A 107 13.01 -9.23 8.65
C LEU A 107 12.90 -7.71 8.56
N ARG A 108 11.76 -7.16 8.98
CA ARG A 108 11.44 -5.73 8.88
C ARG A 108 10.55 -5.29 10.03
N GLU A 109 10.53 -3.98 10.27
CA GLU A 109 9.68 -3.37 11.29
C GLU A 109 8.19 -3.60 10.99
N ALA A 110 7.37 -3.73 12.02
CA ALA A 110 5.92 -3.62 11.87
C ALA A 110 5.54 -2.26 11.25
N PRO A 111 4.49 -2.18 10.39
CA PRO A 111 4.07 -0.92 9.80
C PRO A 111 3.69 0.14 10.86
N GLN A 112 4.37 1.27 10.81
CA GLN A 112 4.19 2.46 11.62
C GLN A 112 3.45 3.53 10.80
N ILE A 113 2.13 3.47 10.83
CA ILE A 113 1.27 4.45 10.18
C ILE A 113 0.28 5.00 11.20
N ASN A 114 -0.03 6.30 11.10
CA ASN A 114 -0.83 7.02 12.10
C ASN A 114 -2.20 6.37 12.39
N VAL A 115 -2.78 5.67 11.40
CA VAL A 115 -4.06 4.96 11.56
C VAL A 115 -3.96 3.70 12.44
N LEU A 116 -2.77 3.08 12.52
CA LEU A 116 -2.53 1.88 13.32
C LEU A 116 -2.06 2.19 14.76
N GLY A 117 -1.55 3.39 15.02
CA GLY A 117 -1.12 3.80 16.36
C GLY A 117 -0.08 4.90 16.33
N THR A 118 0.62 5.05 17.46
CA THR A 118 1.72 6.00 17.62
C THR A 118 2.98 5.45 16.96
N LEU A 119 3.79 6.34 16.37
CA LEU A 119 5.12 6.01 15.88
C LEU A 119 6.02 5.64 17.06
N GLU A 120 6.69 4.50 16.99
CA GLU A 120 7.59 4.00 18.04
C GLU A 120 9.05 4.20 17.63
N ALA A 121 9.86 4.69 18.57
CA ALA A 121 11.29 4.91 18.34
C ALA A 121 12.05 3.59 18.14
N ASP A 122 11.66 2.54 18.87
CA ASP A 122 12.25 1.20 18.83
C ASP A 122 11.21 0.16 18.35
N PRO A 123 10.93 0.09 17.04
CA PRO A 123 9.88 -0.76 16.52
C PRO A 123 10.20 -2.25 16.61
N VAL A 124 9.18 -3.05 16.88
CA VAL A 124 9.28 -4.51 16.86
C VAL A 124 9.60 -5.00 15.44
N MET A 125 10.62 -5.85 15.33
CA MET A 125 10.99 -6.53 14.09
C MET A 125 10.17 -7.80 13.91
N GLU A 126 9.66 -7.99 12.70
CA GLU A 126 8.83 -9.13 12.32
C GLU A 126 9.42 -9.81 11.08
N ASP A 127 9.35 -11.14 11.02
CA ASP A 127 9.74 -11.91 9.84
C ASP A 127 8.51 -12.21 8.97
N TRP A 128 8.54 -11.70 7.74
CA TRP A 128 7.42 -11.74 6.80
C TRP A 128 7.66 -12.70 5.62
N GLU A 129 6.60 -13.35 5.17
CA GLU A 129 6.61 -14.21 4.00
C GLU A 129 5.31 -14.05 3.21
N ALA A 130 5.43 -13.78 1.90
CA ALA A 130 4.28 -13.59 1.00
C ALA A 130 3.18 -12.66 1.56
N GLY A 131 3.59 -11.53 2.17
CA GLY A 131 2.64 -10.55 2.71
C GLY A 131 2.03 -10.87 4.07
N SER A 132 2.42 -11.97 4.74
CA SER A 132 1.98 -12.30 6.10
C SER A 132 3.14 -12.61 7.04
N ARG A 133 2.90 -12.55 8.36
CA ARG A 133 3.90 -12.91 9.38
C ARG A 133 4.13 -14.43 9.35
N LYS A 134 5.38 -14.89 9.31
CA LYS A 134 5.68 -16.34 9.32
C LYS A 134 5.08 -17.08 10.51
N ALA A 135 5.07 -16.46 11.69
CA ALA A 135 4.50 -17.04 12.91
C ALA A 135 2.97 -17.24 12.88
N HIS A 136 2.25 -16.66 11.90
CA HIS A 136 0.79 -16.79 11.75
C HIS A 136 0.38 -17.79 10.67
N LYS A 137 1.32 -18.45 9.98
CA LYS A 137 0.96 -19.53 9.07
C LYS A 137 0.47 -20.74 9.90
N PRO A 138 -0.66 -21.37 9.55
CA PRO A 138 -1.04 -22.63 10.17
C PRO A 138 0.12 -23.61 9.96
N LYS A 139 0.53 -24.30 11.03
CA LYS A 139 1.54 -25.36 10.92
C LYS A 139 0.95 -26.45 10.02
N THR A 140 1.51 -26.58 8.83
CA THR A 140 1.33 -27.77 7.96
C THR A 140 1.89 -29.00 8.65
#